data_AF-A0A2S9BFP0-F1
#
_entry.id   AF-A0A2S9BFP0-F1
#
_cell.length_a   1.000
_cell.length_b   1.000
_cell.length_c   1.000
_cell.angle_alpha   90.00
_cell.angle_beta   90.00
_cell.angle_gamma   90.00
#
_symmetry.space_group_name_H-M   'P 1'
#
loop_
_entity.id
_entity.type
_entity.pdbx_description
1 polymer ?
#
loop_
_entity_poly.entity_id
_entity_poly.type
_entity_poly.pdbx_seq_one_letter_code
_entity_poly.pdbx_strand_id
1 'polypeptide(L)'
;MRLVHHAELRETDRQHAYPQDQALERVCQALLERRPLDGLDELRSGLMINLDSEVLGEVERGDWLLLKSQAEFGQWPVAASIFDQAVLELMNNPPTQPTRTPQIFRLVDSMTGEPLPQQAYTATVDGVPSQRKTDAAGIAHLFTPEDVRQISLKIFNV
;
A
#
# COMPACT_ATOMS: atom_id res chain seq x y z
N MET A 1 -8.88 -3.32 17.75
CA MET A 1 -8.52 -4.57 18.49
C MET A 1 -9.79 -5.35 18.60
N ARG A 2 -9.74 -6.67 18.50
CA ARG A 2 -10.97 -7.47 18.36
C ARG A 2 -11.02 -8.62 19.36
N LEU A 3 -12.15 -8.78 20.04
CA LEU A 3 -12.47 -9.97 20.83
C LEU A 3 -13.11 -11.02 19.93
N VAL A 4 -12.60 -12.25 20.02
CA VAL A 4 -13.12 -13.39 19.24
C VAL A 4 -13.23 -14.60 20.15
N HIS A 5 -14.34 -15.32 20.01
CA HIS A 5 -14.53 -16.58 20.73
C HIS A 5 -13.55 -17.64 20.23
N HIS A 6 -12.96 -18.41 21.14
CA HIS A 6 -11.92 -19.39 20.84
C HIS A 6 -12.33 -20.38 19.72
N ALA A 7 -13.60 -20.79 19.70
CA ALA A 7 -14.11 -21.74 18.70
C ALA A 7 -14.22 -21.17 17.27
N GLU A 8 -14.24 -19.84 17.13
CA GLU A 8 -14.33 -19.16 15.82
C GLU A 8 -12.96 -18.76 15.27
N LEU A 9 -11.90 -19.06 16.03
CA LEU A 9 -10.54 -18.64 15.73
C LEU A 9 -9.93 -19.52 14.63
N ARG A 10 -9.48 -18.91 13.54
CA ARG A 10 -8.72 -19.62 12.50
C ARG A 10 -7.27 -19.82 12.96
N GLU A 11 -6.60 -20.84 12.43
CA GLU A 11 -5.21 -21.14 12.80
C GLU A 11 -4.26 -19.97 12.52
N THR A 12 -4.54 -19.20 11.48
CA THR A 12 -3.81 -17.98 11.12
C THR A 12 -3.97 -16.86 12.15
N ASP A 13 -5.11 -16.80 12.82
CA ASP A 13 -5.47 -15.71 13.73
C ASP A 13 -4.89 -15.96 15.13
N ARG A 14 -4.61 -17.23 15.48
CA ARG A 14 -3.92 -17.64 16.72
C ARG A 14 -2.59 -16.92 16.91
N GLN A 15 -1.84 -16.70 15.82
CA GLN A 15 -0.52 -16.06 15.86
C GLN A 15 -0.59 -14.57 16.24
N HIS A 16 -1.77 -13.97 16.12
CA HIS A 16 -2.02 -12.56 16.40
C HIS A 16 -2.77 -12.33 17.72
N ALA A 17 -3.05 -13.39 18.48
CA ALA A 17 -3.62 -13.30 19.81
C ALA A 17 -2.61 -12.69 20.80
N TYR A 18 -3.08 -11.80 21.66
CA TYR A 18 -2.29 -11.36 22.80
C TYR A 18 -2.15 -12.49 23.83
N PRO A 19 -1.00 -12.61 24.51
CA PRO A 19 -0.90 -13.43 25.71
C PRO A 19 -1.96 -13.00 26.74
N GLN A 20 -2.48 -13.95 27.50
CA GLN A 20 -3.59 -13.77 28.43
C GLN A 20 -3.41 -12.55 29.37
N ASP A 21 -2.25 -12.43 30.02
CA ASP A 21 -1.96 -11.30 30.92
C ASP A 21 -2.03 -9.94 30.21
N GLN A 22 -1.50 -9.87 28.98
CA GLN A 22 -1.53 -8.64 28.17
C GLN A 22 -2.93 -8.38 27.60
N ALA A 23 -3.70 -9.42 27.32
CA ALA A 23 -5.09 -9.29 26.87
C ALA A 23 -5.95 -8.69 27.98
N LEU A 24 -5.83 -9.19 29.21
CA LEU A 24 -6.57 -8.70 30.38
C LEU A 24 -6.27 -7.23 30.66
N GLU A 25 -4.99 -6.84 30.69
CA GLU A 25 -4.59 -5.45 30.90
C GLU A 25 -5.20 -4.52 29.83
N ARG A 26 -5.15 -4.92 28.56
CA ARG A 26 -5.64 -4.13 27.43
C ARG A 26 -7.15 -4.03 27.37
N VAL A 27 -7.87 -5.11 27.66
CA VAL A 27 -9.34 -5.11 27.73
C VAL A 27 -9.79 -4.26 28.92
N CYS A 28 -9.14 -4.40 30.08
CA CYS A 28 -9.42 -3.58 31.26
C CYS A 28 -9.26 -2.09 30.94
N GLN A 29 -8.14 -1.71 30.33
CA GLN A 29 -7.89 -0.33 29.91
C GLN A 29 -8.93 0.16 28.88
N ALA A 30 -9.30 -0.68 27.90
CA ALA A 30 -10.29 -0.31 26.90
C ALA A 30 -11.68 -0.06 27.49
N LEU A 31 -12.10 -0.87 28.47
CA LEU A 31 -13.37 -0.70 29.18
C LEU A 31 -13.37 0.56 30.05
N LEU A 32 -12.29 0.80 30.81
CA LEU A 32 -12.12 2.00 31.64
C LEU A 32 -12.15 3.29 30.81
N GLU A 33 -11.43 3.30 29.67
CA GLU A 33 -11.34 4.44 28.76
C GLU A 33 -12.53 4.53 27.78
N ARG A 34 -13.47 3.58 27.82
CA ARG A 34 -14.60 3.44 26.88
C ARG A 34 -14.16 3.48 25.42
N ARG A 35 -13.00 2.88 25.12
CA ARG A 35 -12.52 2.76 23.74
C ARG A 35 -13.33 1.70 23.00
N PRO A 36 -13.59 1.89 21.70
CA PRO A 36 -14.28 0.89 20.90
C PRO A 36 -13.44 -0.39 20.85
N LEU A 37 -14.11 -1.53 21.06
CA LEU A 37 -13.53 -2.86 21.02
C LEU A 37 -14.45 -3.75 20.18
N ASP A 38 -13.99 -4.10 18.98
CA ASP A 38 -14.77 -4.93 18.06
C ASP A 38 -14.98 -6.32 18.69
N GLY A 39 -16.16 -6.92 18.57
CA GLY A 39 -16.47 -8.20 19.25
C GLY A 39 -17.00 -8.07 20.68
N LEU A 40 -16.93 -6.88 21.29
CA LEU A 40 -17.38 -6.67 22.67
C LEU A 40 -18.90 -6.75 22.82
N ASP A 41 -19.64 -6.20 21.85
CA ASP A 41 -21.10 -6.23 21.86
C ASP A 41 -21.62 -7.65 21.56
N GLU A 42 -20.91 -8.42 20.73
CA GLU A 42 -21.18 -9.84 20.48
C GLU A 42 -20.94 -10.67 21.74
N LEU A 43 -19.84 -10.45 22.46
CA LEU A 43 -19.59 -11.09 23.76
C LEU A 43 -20.70 -10.78 24.77
N ARG A 44 -21.04 -9.49 24.94
CA ARG A 44 -22.04 -9.06 25.91
C ARG A 44 -23.43 -9.59 25.61
N SER A 45 -23.84 -9.52 24.34
CA SER A 45 -25.15 -10.02 23.91
C SER A 45 -25.21 -11.55 23.92
N GLY A 46 -24.14 -12.23 23.53
CA GLY A 46 -24.07 -13.70 23.49
C GLY A 46 -24.13 -14.35 24.86
N LEU A 47 -23.57 -13.70 25.89
CA LEU A 47 -23.53 -14.23 27.27
C LEU A 47 -24.41 -13.46 28.26
N MET A 48 -25.20 -12.49 27.79
CA MET A 48 -26.01 -11.59 28.61
C MET A 48 -25.20 -10.91 29.73
N ILE A 49 -23.95 -10.55 29.44
CA ILE A 49 -23.02 -9.92 30.38
C ILE A 49 -23.36 -8.43 30.52
N ASN A 50 -23.50 -7.99 31.77
CA ASN A 50 -23.81 -6.59 32.09
C ASN A 50 -22.66 -5.87 32.81
N LEU A 51 -21.67 -6.60 33.32
CA LEU A 51 -20.55 -6.04 34.07
C LEU A 51 -19.22 -6.22 33.34
N ASP A 52 -18.36 -5.20 33.42
CA ASP A 52 -17.01 -5.23 32.85
C ASP A 52 -16.13 -6.30 33.50
N SER A 53 -16.37 -6.64 34.77
CA SER A 53 -15.68 -7.73 35.47
C SER A 53 -15.98 -9.10 34.87
N GLU A 54 -17.20 -9.30 34.34
CA GLU A 54 -17.57 -10.57 33.70
C GLU A 54 -16.92 -10.68 32.33
N VAL A 55 -16.82 -9.57 31.58
CA VAL A 55 -16.04 -9.50 30.33
C VAL A 55 -14.58 -9.89 30.58
N LEU A 56 -13.96 -9.37 31.65
CA LEU A 56 -12.60 -9.74 32.02
C LEU A 56 -12.49 -11.21 32.43
N GLY A 57 -13.50 -11.76 33.11
CA GLY A 57 -13.55 -13.19 33.46
C GLY A 57 -13.58 -14.12 32.25
N GLU A 58 -14.27 -13.75 31.17
CA GLU A 58 -14.28 -14.53 29.93
C GLU A 58 -12.93 -14.52 29.21
N VAL A 59 -12.23 -13.38 29.26
CA VAL A 59 -10.86 -13.26 28.73
C VAL A 59 -9.86 -14.02 29.62
N GLU A 60 -10.06 -14.02 30.94
CA GLU A 60 -9.25 -14.77 31.90
C GLU A 60 -9.46 -16.29 31.77
N ARG A 61 -10.65 -16.76 31.40
CA ARG A 61 -10.86 -18.20 31.11
C ARG A 61 -10.22 -18.65 29.80
N GLY A 62 -9.91 -17.71 28.91
CA GLY A 62 -9.36 -17.98 27.58
C GLY A 62 -10.41 -18.38 26.54
N ASP A 63 -11.69 -18.34 26.91
CA ASP A 63 -12.82 -18.59 26.00
C ASP A 63 -12.96 -17.45 24.99
N TRP A 64 -12.57 -16.24 25.39
CA TRP A 64 -12.49 -15.06 24.53
C TRP A 64 -11.06 -14.54 24.42
N LEU A 65 -10.56 -14.47 23.19
CA LEU A 65 -9.20 -14.07 22.90
C LEU A 65 -9.18 -12.68 22.29
N LEU A 66 -8.23 -11.85 22.75
CA LEU A 66 -7.99 -10.53 22.18
C LEU A 66 -6.99 -10.62 21.02
N LEU A 67 -7.43 -10.23 19.83
CA LEU A 67 -6.60 -10.15 18.64
C LEU A 67 -6.05 -8.75 18.41
N LYS A 68 -4.78 -8.70 17.99
CA LYS A 68 -4.15 -7.51 17.43
C LYS A 68 -4.92 -7.06 16.18
N SER A 69 -5.03 -5.76 15.94
CA SER A 69 -5.59 -5.20 14.70
C SER A 69 -4.87 -5.68 13.43
N GLN A 70 -3.64 -6.18 13.58
CA GLN A 70 -2.86 -6.82 12.53
C GLN A 70 -3.46 -8.13 12.01
N ALA A 71 -4.44 -8.74 12.70
CA ALA A 71 -5.14 -9.94 12.23
C ALA A 71 -6.13 -9.65 11.07
N GLU A 72 -6.59 -8.41 10.91
CA GLU A 72 -7.53 -8.03 9.84
C GLU A 72 -6.81 -7.71 8.52
N PHE A 73 -5.54 -7.37 8.61
CA PHE A 73 -4.64 -7.41 7.47
C PHE A 73 -4.29 -8.87 7.29
N GLY A 74 -5.12 -9.61 6.53
CA GLY A 74 -4.87 -11.00 6.17
C GLY A 74 -3.40 -11.17 5.79
N GLN A 75 -2.81 -12.34 6.06
CA GLN A 75 -1.40 -12.63 5.80
C GLN A 75 -0.99 -12.16 4.39
N TRP A 76 -0.59 -10.89 4.26
CA TRP A 76 0.65 -10.68 3.58
C TRP A 76 1.63 -11.46 4.42
N PRO A 77 2.43 -12.35 3.81
CA PRO A 77 3.71 -12.61 4.42
C PRO A 77 4.28 -11.20 4.56
N VAL A 78 4.15 -10.63 5.76
CA VAL A 78 5.09 -9.63 6.21
C VAL A 78 6.35 -10.37 5.90
N ALA A 79 7.04 -9.82 4.93
CA ALA A 79 8.41 -10.13 4.67
C ALA A 79 9.14 -9.79 5.99
N ALA A 80 8.97 -10.65 6.99
CA ALA A 80 10.03 -11.12 7.84
C ALA A 80 11.00 -11.97 7.00
N SER A 81 10.90 -11.94 5.66
CA SER A 81 12.06 -11.72 4.82
C SER A 81 12.89 -10.64 5.50
N ILE A 82 13.85 -11.08 6.30
CA ILE A 82 15.26 -10.80 6.08
C ILE A 82 15.33 -9.81 4.90
N PHE A 83 15.18 -8.53 5.19
CA PHE A 83 15.56 -7.53 4.22
C PHE A 83 17.05 -7.77 4.13
N ASP A 84 17.45 -8.43 3.04
CA ASP A 84 18.84 -8.79 2.80
C ASP A 84 19.66 -7.53 3.09
N GLN A 85 20.80 -7.69 3.76
CA GLN A 85 21.57 -6.53 4.17
C GLN A 85 21.93 -5.67 2.95
N ALA A 86 22.05 -6.29 1.77
CA ALA A 86 22.15 -5.64 0.47
C ALA A 86 20.95 -4.75 0.10
N VAL A 87 19.71 -5.13 0.45
CA VAL A 87 18.51 -4.32 0.21
C VAL A 87 18.45 -3.12 1.17
N LEU A 88 18.76 -3.32 2.46
CA LEU A 88 18.85 -2.22 3.42
C LEU A 88 19.98 -1.24 3.02
N GLU A 89 21.10 -1.78 2.56
CA GLU A 89 22.22 -0.99 2.07
C GLU A 89 21.84 -0.20 0.81
N LEU A 90 21.10 -0.79 -0.12
CA LEU A 90 20.57 -0.13 -1.31
C LEU A 90 19.57 0.99 -0.97
N MET A 91 18.73 0.79 0.05
CA MET A 91 17.78 1.83 0.49
C MET A 91 18.50 3.02 1.13
N ASN A 92 19.54 2.75 1.92
CA ASN A 92 20.32 3.80 2.58
C ASN A 92 21.33 4.47 1.64
N ASN A 93 21.78 3.75 0.62
CA ASN A 93 22.74 4.20 -0.39
C ASN A 93 22.19 3.88 -1.78
N PRO A 94 21.12 4.57 -2.23
CA PRO A 94 20.57 4.32 -3.54
C PRO A 94 21.64 4.60 -4.61
N PRO A 95 21.74 3.75 -5.65
CA PRO A 95 22.69 3.97 -6.71
C PRO A 95 22.35 5.28 -7.40
N THR A 96 23.38 6.00 -7.85
CA THR A 96 23.21 7.24 -8.60
C THR A 96 22.24 7.01 -9.76
N GLN A 97 21.08 7.67 -9.68
CA GLN A 97 20.10 7.59 -10.75
C GLN A 97 20.64 8.35 -11.96
N PRO A 98 20.52 7.81 -13.19
CA PRO A 98 20.91 8.55 -14.37
C PRO A 98 20.08 9.84 -14.44
N THR A 99 20.75 10.99 -14.40
CA THR A 99 20.10 12.27 -14.65
C THR A 99 19.57 12.26 -16.08
N ARG A 100 18.25 12.38 -16.23
CA ARG A 100 17.61 12.57 -17.52
C ARG A 100 16.88 13.89 -17.49
N THR A 101 17.16 14.73 -18.46
CA THR A 101 16.48 16.01 -18.63
C THR A 101 15.21 15.77 -19.45
N PRO A 102 14.03 16.17 -18.93
CA PRO A 102 12.80 16.04 -19.69
C PRO A 102 12.77 17.09 -20.82
N GLN A 103 12.56 16.60 -22.04
CA GLN A 103 12.25 17.37 -23.23
C GLN A 103 10.78 17.12 -23.58
N ILE A 104 9.97 18.17 -23.45
CA ILE A 104 8.51 18.07 -23.54
C ILE A 104 8.05 18.78 -24.81
N PHE A 105 7.36 18.06 -25.68
CA PHE A 105 6.76 18.61 -26.89
C PHE A 105 5.26 18.39 -26.86
N ARG A 106 4.47 19.38 -27.24
CA ARG A 106 3.01 19.25 -27.37
C ARG A 106 2.62 19.18 -28.84
N LEU A 107 1.96 18.12 -29.22
CA LEU A 107 1.39 17.95 -30.56
C LEU A 107 -0.06 18.44 -30.53
N VAL A 108 -0.36 19.33 -31.46
CA VAL A 108 -1.68 19.92 -31.66
C VAL A 108 -2.07 19.81 -33.13
N ASP A 109 -3.36 19.71 -33.38
CA ASP A 109 -3.93 19.85 -34.71
C ASP A 109 -3.70 21.29 -35.21
N SER A 110 -3.15 21.44 -36.41
CA SER A 110 -2.77 22.78 -36.92
C SER A 110 -3.97 23.67 -37.27
N MET A 111 -5.14 23.08 -37.50
CA MET A 111 -6.35 23.81 -37.89
C MET A 111 -7.16 24.25 -36.68
N THR A 112 -7.25 23.39 -35.66
CA THR A 112 -8.10 23.59 -34.48
C THR A 112 -7.29 23.99 -33.24
N GLY A 113 -6.00 23.68 -33.18
CA GLY A 113 -5.15 23.88 -32.01
C GLY A 113 -5.38 22.86 -30.89
N GLU A 114 -6.31 21.91 -31.08
CA GLU A 114 -6.62 20.88 -30.10
C GLU A 114 -5.45 19.88 -29.95
N PRO A 115 -5.19 19.37 -28.74
CA PRO A 115 -4.16 18.37 -28.53
C PRO A 115 -4.47 17.09 -29.30
N LEU A 116 -3.41 16.43 -29.81
CA LEU A 116 -3.53 15.15 -30.51
C LEU A 116 -3.17 14.00 -29.56
N PRO A 117 -4.12 13.39 -28.85
CA PRO A 117 -3.85 12.28 -27.94
C PRO A 117 -3.56 10.99 -28.69
N GLN A 118 -2.74 10.11 -28.11
CA GLN A 118 -2.40 8.79 -28.67
C GLN A 118 -1.79 8.83 -30.08
N GLN A 119 -1.33 9.99 -30.54
CA GLN A 119 -0.73 10.18 -31.85
C GLN A 119 0.62 9.46 -31.90
N ALA A 120 0.78 8.57 -32.87
CA ALA A 120 2.02 7.84 -33.08
C ALA A 120 3.09 8.77 -33.67
N TYR A 121 4.30 8.68 -33.13
CA TYR A 121 5.47 9.39 -33.63
C TYR A 121 6.76 8.56 -33.45
N THR A 122 7.78 8.86 -34.23
CA THR A 122 9.14 8.39 -34.02
C THR A 122 10.00 9.53 -33.51
N ALA A 123 10.57 9.37 -32.32
CA ALA A 123 11.61 10.26 -31.81
C ALA A 123 12.98 9.66 -32.09
N THR A 124 13.85 10.46 -32.70
CA THR A 124 15.25 10.12 -32.91
C THR A 124 16.09 11.00 -32.01
N VAL A 125 16.85 10.39 -31.10
CA VAL A 125 17.76 11.08 -30.18
C VAL A 125 19.18 10.62 -30.53
N ASP A 126 20.02 11.55 -30.97
CA ASP A 126 21.40 11.29 -31.43
C ASP A 126 21.51 10.08 -32.39
N GLY A 127 20.58 10.02 -33.34
CA GLY A 127 20.53 8.97 -34.37
C GLY A 127 19.83 7.68 -33.95
N VAL A 128 19.40 7.53 -32.71
CA VAL A 128 18.67 6.34 -32.22
C VAL A 128 17.16 6.56 -32.29
N PRO A 129 16.43 5.87 -33.18
CA PRO A 129 14.98 6.02 -33.30
C PRO A 129 14.21 5.20 -32.27
N SER A 130 13.10 5.75 -31.77
CA SER A 130 12.14 5.07 -30.91
C SER A 130 10.70 5.43 -31.29
N GLN A 131 9.83 4.43 -31.40
CA GLN A 131 8.40 4.62 -31.65
C GLN A 131 7.65 4.86 -30.34
N ARG A 132 6.78 5.87 -30.32
CA ARG A 132 6.07 6.33 -29.13
C ARG A 132 4.69 6.88 -29.50
N LYS A 133 3.89 7.18 -28.48
CA LYS A 133 2.60 7.86 -28.59
C LYS A 133 2.52 9.03 -27.62
N THR A 134 1.78 10.07 -27.99
CA THR A 134 1.45 11.17 -27.09
C THR A 134 0.47 10.73 -26.01
N ASP A 135 0.50 11.41 -24.87
CA ASP A 135 -0.48 11.21 -23.80
C ASP A 135 -1.85 11.86 -24.11
N ALA A 136 -2.77 11.84 -23.14
CA ALA A 136 -4.11 12.41 -23.29
C ALA A 136 -4.13 13.93 -23.55
N ALA A 137 -3.06 14.66 -23.20
CA ALA A 137 -2.93 16.09 -23.44
C ALA A 137 -2.13 16.39 -24.73
N GLY A 138 -1.84 15.37 -25.54
CA GLY A 138 -1.05 15.49 -26.77
C GLY A 138 0.44 15.68 -26.49
N ILE A 139 0.94 15.31 -25.31
CA ILE A 139 2.33 15.54 -24.92
C ILE A 139 3.20 14.34 -25.30
N ALA A 140 4.29 14.62 -26.02
CA ALA A 140 5.40 13.73 -26.28
C ALA A 140 6.47 13.94 -25.20
N HIS A 141 6.62 12.94 -24.33
CA HIS A 141 7.62 12.92 -23.26
C HIS A 141 8.92 12.26 -23.77
N LEU A 142 10.02 13.02 -23.79
CA LEU A 142 11.35 12.51 -24.10
C LEU A 142 12.27 12.77 -22.90
N PHE A 143 12.88 11.70 -22.38
CA PHE A 143 13.85 11.80 -21.30
C PHE A 143 15.22 11.52 -21.89
N THR A 144 16.02 12.56 -22.02
CA THR A 144 17.32 12.49 -22.69
C THR A 144 18.47 12.74 -21.71
N PRO A 145 19.67 12.21 -21.98
CA PRO A 145 20.90 12.69 -21.33
C PRO A 145 21.07 14.21 -21.47
N GLU A 146 21.89 14.82 -20.61
CA GLU A 146 22.18 16.26 -20.68
C GLU A 146 22.98 16.67 -21.92
N ASP A 147 23.78 15.75 -22.47
CA ASP A 147 24.71 15.97 -23.57
C ASP A 147 24.11 15.71 -24.96
N VAL A 148 22.79 15.54 -25.06
CA VAL A 148 22.11 15.31 -26.33
C VAL A 148 22.30 16.49 -27.29
N ARG A 149 22.72 16.16 -28.52
CA ARG A 149 23.02 17.16 -29.56
C ARG A 149 21.87 17.31 -30.55
N GLN A 150 21.17 16.21 -30.84
CA GLN A 150 20.13 16.21 -31.87
C GLN A 150 18.90 15.44 -31.42
N ILE A 151 17.75 16.10 -31.56
CA ILE A 151 16.42 15.51 -31.37
C ILE A 151 15.61 15.78 -32.64
N SER A 152 14.97 14.75 -33.19
CA SER A 152 13.96 14.91 -34.24
C SER A 152 12.72 14.09 -33.93
N LEU A 153 11.56 14.63 -34.30
CA LEU A 153 10.27 14.00 -34.15
C LEU A 153 9.64 13.87 -35.54
N LYS A 154 9.23 12.66 -35.90
CA LYS A 154 8.52 12.37 -37.14
C LYS A 154 7.15 11.79 -36.83
N ILE A 155 6.12 12.45 -37.28
CA ILE A 155 4.73 12.02 -37.15
C ILE A 155 4.36 11.29 -38.45
N PHE A 156 3.62 10.19 -38.33
CA PHE A 156 3.15 9.42 -39.48
C PHE A 156 1.64 9.38 -39.44
N ASN A 157 1.01 9.71 -40.56
CA ASN A 157 -0.44 9.91 -40.72
C ASN A 157 -1.01 10.97 -39.77
N VAL A 158 -1.36 12.12 -40.36
CA VAL A 158 -2.27 13.10 -39.77
C VAL A 158 -3.61 12.90 -40.46
#